data_AF-M0NW93-F1
#
_entry.id   AF-M0NW93-F1
#
_cell.length_a   1.000
_cell.length_b   1.000
_cell.length_c   1.000
_cell.angle_alpha   90.00
_cell.angle_beta   90.00
_cell.angle_gamma   90.00
#
_symmetry.space_group_name_H-M   'P 1'
#
loop_
_entity.id
_entity.type
_entity.pdbx_description
1 polymer ?
#
loop_
_entity_poly.entity_id
_entity_poly.type
_entity_poly.pdbx_seq_one_letter_code
_entity_poly.pdbx_strand_id
1 'polypeptide(L)'
;MDLRAVSRRVGIAAAVVTVVALVAPYAVITGPEYASQLATYYASGVVGWTGIALFALLSAVVIASVERGNVDPGTLAGTAVVLGVATTASAATWALAVEPSPVFRDHLWLVWHARVVVALSVPVPLAAGVYARELLT
;
A
#
# COMPACT_ATOMS: atom_id res chain seq x y z
N MET A 1 -17.57 -19.87 -6.15
CA MET A 1 -17.26 -18.43 -6.30
C MET A 1 -16.18 -18.30 -7.34
N ASP A 2 -16.26 -17.30 -8.22
CA ASP A 2 -15.18 -17.03 -9.18
C ASP A 2 -13.96 -16.44 -8.45
N LEU A 3 -12.87 -17.22 -8.40
CA LEU A 3 -11.65 -16.85 -7.68
C LEU A 3 -10.97 -15.63 -8.33
N ARG A 4 -11.16 -15.40 -9.64
CA ARG A 4 -10.67 -14.20 -10.33
C ARG A 4 -11.41 -12.95 -9.86
N ALA A 5 -12.74 -13.01 -9.76
CA ALA A 5 -13.54 -11.91 -9.24
C ALA A 5 -13.21 -11.60 -7.77
N VAL A 6 -13.06 -12.62 -6.93
CA VAL A 6 -12.70 -12.44 -5.51
C VAL A 6 -11.31 -11.84 -5.36
N SER A 7 -10.31 -12.39 -6.05
CA SER A 7 -8.93 -11.88 -5.98
C SER A 7 -8.85 -10.42 -6.44
N ARG A 8 -9.53 -10.03 -7.52
CA ARG A 8 -9.60 -8.62 -7.95
C ARG A 8 -10.18 -7.71 -6.87
N ARG A 9 -11.33 -8.07 -6.27
CA ARG A 9 -11.96 -7.27 -5.22
C ARG A 9 -11.07 -7.12 -4.00
N VAL A 10 -10.43 -8.21 -3.57
CA VAL A 10 -9.49 -8.21 -2.43
C VAL A 10 -8.28 -7.34 -2.73
N GLY A 11 -7.68 -7.46 -3.92
CA GLY A 11 -6.51 -6.66 -4.31
C GLY A 11 -6.81 -5.16 -4.35
N ILE A 12 -7.96 -4.77 -4.91
CA ILE A 12 -8.41 -3.36 -4.93
C ILE A 12 -8.67 -2.87 -3.50
N ALA A 13 -9.42 -3.62 -2.70
CA ALA A 13 -9.74 -3.23 -1.33
C ALA A 13 -8.48 -3.08 -0.47
N ALA A 14 -7.55 -4.02 -0.57
CA ALA A 14 -6.28 -3.98 0.16
C ALA A 14 -5.43 -2.77 -0.24
N ALA A 15 -5.34 -2.47 -1.54
CA ALA A 15 -4.63 -1.28 -2.02
C ALA A 15 -5.24 0.01 -1.45
N VAL A 16 -6.57 0.15 -1.49
CA VAL A 16 -7.26 1.33 -0.94
C VAL A 16 -7.08 1.42 0.57
N VAL A 17 -7.29 0.33 1.31
CA VAL A 17 -7.15 0.29 2.76
C VAL A 17 -5.71 0.59 3.18
N THR A 18 -4.71 0.12 2.42
CA THR A 18 -3.29 0.47 2.65
C THR A 18 -3.08 1.98 2.58
N VAL A 19 -3.63 2.65 1.56
CA VAL A 19 -3.50 4.11 1.41
C VAL A 19 -4.26 4.86 2.50
N VAL A 20 -5.49 4.43 2.83
CA VAL A 20 -6.28 5.04 3.91
C VAL A 20 -5.55 4.93 5.24
N ALA A 21 -5.04 3.74 5.57
CA ALA A 21 -4.25 3.52 6.77
C ALA A 21 -3.00 4.41 6.75
N LEU A 22 -2.27 4.42 5.63
CA LEU A 22 -1.04 5.20 5.47
C LEU A 22 -1.25 6.68 5.74
N VAL A 23 -2.38 7.28 5.36
CA VAL A 23 -2.64 8.72 5.58
C VAL A 23 -3.43 9.01 6.86
N ALA A 24 -3.89 7.99 7.58
CA ALA A 24 -4.72 8.14 8.77
C ALA A 24 -4.14 9.10 9.84
N PRO A 25 -2.81 9.14 10.09
CA PRO A 25 -2.25 10.11 11.03
C PRO A 25 -2.58 11.58 10.72
N TYR A 26 -2.73 11.96 9.45
CA TYR A 26 -3.11 13.32 9.06
C TYR A 26 -4.55 13.69 9.44
N ALA A 27 -5.42 12.70 9.64
CA ALA A 27 -6.82 12.91 10.02
C ALA A 27 -7.03 12.89 11.55
N VAL A 28 -6.13 12.25 12.30
CA VAL A 28 -6.29 11.99 13.73
C VAL A 28 -5.43 12.93 14.59
N ILE A 29 -4.22 13.27 14.13
CA ILE A 29 -3.29 14.11 14.88
C ILE A 29 -3.59 15.58 14.61
N THR A 30 -3.71 16.37 15.68
CA THR A 30 -4.03 17.80 15.63
C THR A 30 -3.08 18.61 16.52
N GLY A 31 -2.97 19.91 16.27
CA GLY A 31 -2.16 20.84 17.07
C GLY A 31 -1.46 21.90 16.22
N PRO A 32 -0.66 22.80 16.80
CA PRO A 32 0.05 23.83 16.04
C PRO A 32 1.25 23.27 15.25
N GLU A 33 1.95 22.28 15.82
CA GLU A 33 3.21 21.75 15.29
C GLU A 33 3.05 20.41 14.54
N TYR A 34 1.84 19.85 14.48
CA TYR A 34 1.66 18.48 13.97
C TYR A 34 2.12 18.30 12.52
N ALA A 35 1.96 19.33 11.68
CA ALA A 35 2.32 19.26 10.27
C ALA A 35 3.84 19.05 10.07
N SER A 36 4.67 19.78 10.82
CA SER A 36 6.14 19.61 10.76
C SER A 36 6.57 18.29 11.39
N GLN A 37 5.93 17.89 12.49
CA GLN A 37 6.20 16.62 13.16
C GLN A 37 5.85 15.40 12.29
N LEU A 38 4.71 15.41 11.60
CA LEU A 38 4.33 14.39 10.62
C LEU A 38 5.25 14.41 9.40
N ALA A 39 5.66 15.58 8.92
CA ALA A 39 6.61 15.67 7.81
C ALA A 39 7.92 14.93 8.13
N THR A 40 8.46 15.07 9.34
CA THR A 40 9.64 14.30 9.77
C THR A 40 9.39 12.80 9.79
N TYR A 41 8.24 12.35 10.31
CA TYR A 41 7.86 10.93 10.32
C TYR A 41 7.75 10.32 8.92
N TYR A 42 7.13 11.06 8.00
CA TYR A 42 6.93 10.62 6.62
C TYR A 42 8.17 10.79 5.74
N ALA A 43 9.14 11.63 6.14
CA ALA A 43 10.42 11.79 5.46
C ALA A 43 11.40 10.64 5.69
N SER A 44 11.06 9.66 6.54
CA SER A 44 11.89 8.47 6.75
C SER A 44 12.05 7.64 5.48
N GLY A 45 13.27 7.15 5.24
CA GLY A 45 13.60 6.24 4.14
C GLY A 45 13.82 6.94 2.77
N VAL A 46 14.48 6.23 1.86
CA VAL A 46 14.93 6.78 0.55
C VAL A 46 13.78 7.09 -0.39
N VAL A 47 12.80 6.18 -0.49
CA VAL A 47 11.62 6.34 -1.36
C VAL A 47 10.51 7.13 -0.66
N GLY A 48 10.57 7.20 0.67
CA GLY A 48 9.50 7.76 1.51
C GLY A 48 8.17 7.00 1.38
N TRP A 49 7.14 7.55 2.02
CA TRP A 49 5.79 7.02 1.97
C TRP A 49 5.08 7.20 0.62
N THR A 50 5.52 8.17 -0.19
CA THR A 50 4.89 8.51 -1.46
C THR A 50 4.94 7.37 -2.47
N GLY A 51 6.04 6.60 -2.48
CA GLY A 51 6.13 5.38 -3.30
C GLY A 51 5.10 4.33 -2.91
N ILE A 52 4.81 4.16 -1.62
CA ILE A 52 3.78 3.23 -1.13
C ILE A 52 2.41 3.65 -1.68
N ALA A 53 2.05 4.93 -1.51
CA ALA A 53 0.78 5.46 -1.96
C ALA A 53 0.62 5.33 -3.48
N LEU A 54 1.66 5.71 -4.24
CA LEU A 54 1.66 5.63 -5.70
C LEU A 54 1.46 4.18 -6.18
N PHE A 55 2.28 3.24 -5.71
CA PHE A 55 2.19 1.85 -6.15
C PHE A 55 0.89 1.17 -5.72
N ALA A 56 0.37 1.49 -4.53
CA ALA A 56 -0.92 0.96 -4.08
C ALA A 56 -2.07 1.47 -4.97
N LEU A 57 -2.15 2.79 -5.22
CA LEU A 57 -3.20 3.36 -6.06
C LEU A 57 -3.11 2.86 -7.51
N LEU A 58 -1.90 2.76 -8.07
CA LEU A 58 -1.70 2.17 -9.39
C LEU A 58 -2.11 0.70 -9.42
N SER A 59 -1.80 -0.09 -8.38
CA SER A 59 -2.26 -1.48 -8.27
C SER A 59 -3.78 -1.56 -8.34
N ALA A 60 -4.51 -0.71 -7.61
CA ALA A 60 -5.97 -0.67 -7.64
C ALA A 60 -6.50 -0.39 -9.05
N VAL A 61 -5.93 0.60 -9.76
CA VAL A 61 -6.32 0.95 -11.13
C VAL A 61 -6.03 -0.17 -12.11
N VAL A 62 -4.84 -0.77 -12.05
CA VAL A 62 -4.43 -1.87 -12.93
C VAL A 62 -5.33 -3.09 -12.73
N ILE A 63 -5.58 -3.50 -11.49
CA ILE A 63 -6.45 -4.64 -11.15
C ILE A 63 -7.90 -4.37 -11.59
N ALA A 64 -8.40 -3.15 -11.41
CA ALA A 64 -9.71 -2.75 -11.89
C ALA A 64 -9.81 -2.78 -13.43
N SER A 65 -8.70 -2.52 -14.12
CA SER A 65 -8.63 -2.41 -15.58
C SER A 65 -8.52 -3.73 -16.32
N VAL A 66 -8.17 -4.84 -15.65
CA VAL A 66 -7.89 -6.14 -16.31
C VAL A 66 -9.02 -6.63 -17.22
N GLU A 67 -10.28 -6.39 -16.84
CA GLU A 67 -11.44 -6.85 -17.61
C GLU A 67 -11.96 -5.83 -18.63
N ARG A 68 -11.29 -4.67 -18.81
CA ARG A 68 -11.75 -3.63 -19.73
C ARG A 68 -11.35 -3.86 -21.20
N GLY A 69 -10.55 -4.89 -21.48
CA GLY A 69 -10.19 -5.30 -22.86
C GLY A 69 -9.21 -4.38 -23.60
N ASN A 70 -8.69 -3.33 -22.97
CA ASN A 70 -7.79 -2.37 -23.61
C ASN A 70 -6.32 -2.82 -23.69
N VAL A 71 -5.92 -3.77 -22.83
CA VAL A 71 -4.54 -4.28 -22.73
C VAL A 71 -4.63 -5.79 -22.51
N ASP A 72 -3.62 -6.51 -22.98
CA ASP A 72 -3.46 -7.94 -22.71
C ASP A 72 -3.59 -8.25 -21.21
N PRO A 73 -4.50 -9.16 -20.80
CA PRO A 73 -4.71 -9.50 -19.39
C PRO A 73 -3.47 -10.06 -18.70
N GLY A 74 -2.59 -10.78 -19.42
CA GLY A 74 -1.34 -11.31 -18.88
C GLY A 74 -0.38 -10.20 -18.48
N THR A 75 -0.25 -9.18 -19.32
CA THR A 75 0.55 -7.97 -19.06
C THR A 75 0.05 -7.20 -17.86
N LEU A 76 -1.28 -6.99 -17.75
CA LEU A 76 -1.86 -6.30 -16.60
C LEU A 76 -1.74 -7.14 -15.31
N ALA A 77 -1.90 -8.47 -15.38
CA ALA A 77 -1.71 -9.34 -14.22
C ALA A 77 -0.26 -9.32 -13.73
N GLY A 78 0.72 -9.41 -14.64
CA GLY A 78 2.14 -9.29 -14.30
C GLY A 78 2.48 -7.93 -13.68
N THR A 79 1.93 -6.86 -14.25
CA THR A 79 2.11 -5.50 -13.73
C THR A 79 1.51 -5.36 -12.32
N ALA A 80 0.32 -5.91 -12.08
CA ALA A 80 -0.32 -5.90 -10.76
C ALA A 80 0.52 -6.65 -9.71
N VAL A 81 1.15 -7.78 -10.07
CA VAL A 81 2.06 -8.51 -9.18
C VAL A 81 3.28 -7.66 -8.83
N VAL A 82 3.95 -7.07 -9.83
CA VAL A 82 5.14 -6.23 -9.61
C VAL A 82 4.79 -5.02 -8.75
N LEU A 83 3.69 -4.33 -9.04
CA LEU A 83 3.25 -3.18 -8.25
C LEU A 83 2.90 -3.58 -6.81
N GLY A 84 2.19 -4.69 -6.59
CA GLY A 84 1.87 -5.16 -5.24
C GLY A 84 3.11 -5.52 -4.42
N VAL A 85 4.10 -6.16 -5.06
CA VAL A 85 5.39 -6.48 -4.43
C VAL A 85 6.13 -5.18 -4.11
N ALA A 86 6.19 -4.24 -5.04
CA ALA A 86 6.80 -2.94 -4.84
C ALA A 86 6.14 -2.16 -3.69
N THR A 87 4.80 -2.14 -3.60
CA THR A 87 4.07 -1.52 -2.49
C THR A 87 4.51 -2.11 -1.14
N THR A 88 4.56 -3.43 -1.03
CA THR A 88 4.91 -4.10 0.24
C THR A 88 6.38 -3.92 0.59
N ALA A 89 7.27 -3.99 -0.40
CA ALA A 89 8.70 -3.74 -0.20
C ALA A 89 8.98 -2.29 0.21
N SER A 90 8.32 -1.32 -0.43
CA SER A 90 8.40 0.10 -0.04
C SER A 90 7.87 0.33 1.38
N ALA A 91 6.74 -0.28 1.75
CA ALA A 91 6.20 -0.19 3.09
C ALA A 91 7.14 -0.80 4.14
N ALA A 92 7.72 -1.96 3.85
CA ALA A 92 8.66 -2.62 4.77
C ALA A 92 9.94 -1.79 4.94
N THR A 93 10.48 -1.27 3.84
CA THR A 93 11.68 -0.41 3.87
C THR A 93 11.40 0.88 4.64
N TRP A 94 10.24 1.50 4.43
CA TRP A 94 9.82 2.68 5.19
C TRP A 94 9.68 2.36 6.67
N ALA A 95 8.98 1.29 7.04
CA ALA A 95 8.78 0.89 8.44
C ALA A 95 10.08 0.60 9.19
N LEU A 96 11.11 0.11 8.48
CA LEU A 96 12.45 -0.10 9.03
C LEU A 96 13.28 1.19 9.14
N ALA A 97 12.96 2.20 8.34
CA ALA A 97 13.67 3.49 8.32
C ALA A 97 13.05 4.54 9.26
N VAL A 98 11.87 4.26 9.83
CA VAL A 98 11.22 5.15 10.81
C VAL A 98 12.06 5.23 12.07
N GLU A 99 12.60 6.41 12.34
CA GLU A 99 13.35 6.72 13.56
C GLU A 99 12.47 7.43 14.60
N PRO A 100 12.77 7.29 15.90
CA PRO A 100 12.11 8.07 16.94
C PRO A 100 12.25 9.57 16.69
N SER A 101 11.12 10.28 16.70
CA SER A 101 11.06 11.73 16.49
C SER A 101 10.07 12.39 17.48
N PRO A 102 10.01 13.73 17.58
CA PRO A 102 9.14 14.40 18.55
C PRO A 102 7.67 13.98 18.49
N VAL A 103 7.17 13.59 17.30
CA VAL A 103 5.77 13.14 17.13
C VAL A 103 5.43 11.93 18.01
N PHE A 104 6.42 11.09 18.33
CA PHE A 104 6.22 9.86 19.10
C PHE A 104 5.98 10.10 20.59
N ARG A 105 6.34 11.27 21.13
CA ARG A 105 6.17 11.57 22.56
C ARG A 105 4.72 11.38 23.01
N ASP A 106 3.79 11.88 22.21
CA ASP A 106 2.36 11.84 22.48
C ASP A 106 1.62 10.81 21.60
N HIS A 107 2.30 10.22 20.61
CA HIS A 107 1.72 9.30 19.63
C HIS A 107 2.54 8.01 19.45
N LEU A 108 2.84 7.31 20.55
CA LEU A 108 3.59 6.04 20.52
C LEU A 108 2.98 4.95 19.61
N TRP A 109 1.69 5.05 19.30
CA TRP A 109 1.01 4.16 18.36
C TRP A 109 1.59 4.25 16.92
N LEU A 110 2.29 5.33 16.57
CA LEU A 110 2.96 5.48 15.27
C LEU A 110 4.06 4.43 15.03
N VAL A 111 4.58 3.82 16.11
CA VAL A 111 5.50 2.67 16.01
C VAL A 111 4.80 1.47 15.37
N TRP A 112 3.53 1.27 15.71
CA TRP A 112 2.71 0.19 15.14
C TRP A 112 2.08 0.59 13.81
N HIS A 113 1.77 1.87 13.60
CA HIS A 113 1.22 2.38 12.36
C HIS A 113 2.01 1.91 11.14
N ALA A 114 3.34 2.09 11.12
CA ALA A 114 4.16 1.69 9.99
C ALA A 114 4.08 0.18 9.72
N ARG A 115 4.07 -0.65 10.77
CA ARG A 115 3.94 -2.11 10.66
C ARG A 115 2.55 -2.54 10.20
N VAL A 116 1.50 -1.82 10.62
CA VAL A 116 0.13 -2.03 10.15
C VAL A 116 0.02 -1.75 8.66
N VAL A 117 0.63 -0.67 8.16
CA VAL A 117 0.68 -0.37 6.72
C VAL A 117 1.33 -1.53 5.94
N VAL A 118 2.43 -2.10 6.44
CA VAL A 118 3.06 -3.30 5.83
C VAL A 118 2.09 -4.49 5.82
N ALA A 119 1.45 -4.79 6.95
CA ALA A 119 0.53 -5.91 7.03
C ALA A 119 -0.67 -5.75 6.09
N LEU A 120 -1.19 -4.52 5.95
CA LEU A 120 -2.31 -4.20 5.06
C LEU A 120 -1.94 -4.21 3.57
N SER A 121 -0.66 -4.04 3.23
CA SER A 121 -0.21 -4.08 1.83
C SER A 121 0.00 -5.50 1.31
N VAL A 122 0.32 -6.47 2.18
CA VAL A 122 0.60 -7.88 1.82
C VAL A 122 -0.52 -8.54 0.99
N PRO A 123 -1.82 -8.31 1.23
CA PRO A 123 -2.87 -8.90 0.41
C PRO A 123 -2.85 -8.44 -1.05
N VAL A 124 -2.24 -7.29 -1.39
CA VAL A 124 -2.17 -6.79 -2.78
C VAL A 124 -1.39 -7.74 -3.69
N PRO A 125 -0.10 -8.07 -3.45
CA PRO A 125 0.64 -9.02 -4.27
C PRO A 125 0.08 -10.43 -4.18
N LEU A 126 -0.48 -10.86 -3.05
CA LEU A 126 -1.11 -12.17 -2.92
C LEU A 126 -2.34 -12.29 -3.83
N ALA A 127 -3.23 -11.31 -3.81
CA ALA A 127 -4.40 -11.27 -4.67
C ALA A 127 -4.02 -11.20 -6.15
N ALA A 128 -3.04 -10.36 -6.51
CA ALA A 128 -2.52 -10.28 -7.88
C ALA A 128 -1.89 -11.61 -8.32
N GLY A 129 -1.14 -12.29 -7.45
CA GLY A 129 -0.52 -13.58 -7.73
C GLY A 129 -1.54 -14.71 -7.90
N VAL A 130 -2.59 -14.72 -7.07
CA VAL A 130 -3.73 -15.65 -7.25
C VAL A 130 -4.43 -15.39 -8.58
N TYR A 131 -4.72 -14.13 -8.92
CA TYR A 131 -5.32 -13.79 -10.20
C TYR A 131 -4.46 -14.24 -11.39
N ALA A 132 -3.14 -13.96 -11.33
CA ALA A 132 -2.20 -14.33 -12.38
C ALA A 132 -2.10 -15.86 -12.54
N ARG A 133 -2.09 -16.61 -11.42
CA ARG A 133 -2.11 -18.07 -11.46
C ARG A 133 -3.36 -18.60 -12.14
N GLU A 134 -4.53 -18.11 -11.74
CA GLU A 134 -5.80 -18.52 -12.35
C GLU A 134 -5.89 -18.18 -13.83
N LEU A 135 -5.20 -17.12 -14.29
CA LEU A 135 -5.12 -16.76 -15.71
C LEU A 135 -4.30 -17.74 -16.54
N LEU A 136 -3.32 -18.42 -15.94
CA LEU A 136 -2.41 -19.34 -16.60
C LEU A 136 -2.92 -20.79 -16.63
N THR A 137 -3.92 -21.12 -15.82
CA THR A 137 -4.60 -22.43 -15.77
C THR A 137 -5.87 -22.43 -16.59
#